data_AF-A0A366I4C9-F1
#
_entry.id   AF-A0A366I4C9-F1
#
_cell.length_a   1.000
_cell.length_b   1.000
_cell.length_c   1.000
_cell.angle_alpha   90.00
_cell.angle_beta   90.00
_cell.angle_gamma   90.00
#
_symmetry.space_group_name_H-M   'P 1'
#
loop_
_entity.id
_entity.type
_entity.pdbx_description
1 polymer ?
#
loop_
_entity_poly.entity_id
_entity_poly.type
_entity_poly.pdbx_seq_one_letter_code
_entity_poly.pdbx_strand_id
1 'polypeptide(L)' 'MKLQIKVNDAGIIEDARFKTYDCGSAITSSSLVTEWVKGEPLNEAE' A
#
# COMPACT_ATOMS: atom_id res chain seq x y z
N MET A 1 8.35 -6.89 5.95
CA MET A 1 7.15 -6.41 5.22
C MET A 1 7.49 -6.28 3.73
N LYS A 2 6.71 -6.90 2.84
CA LYS A 2 6.85 -6.77 1.38
C LYS A 2 5.60 -6.09 0.85
N LEU A 3 5.75 -4.85 0.38
CA LEU A 3 4.68 -4.06 -0.22
C LEU A 3 4.77 -4.16 -1.74
N GLN A 4 3.65 -4.40 -2.39
CA GLN A 4 3.50 -4.37 -3.84
C GLN A 4 2.38 -3.41 -4.18
N ILE A 5 2.67 -2.46 -5.05
CA ILE A 5 1.71 -1.47 -5.54
C ILE A 5 1.55 -1.62 -7.04
N LYS A 6 0.31 -1.47 -7.50
CA LYS A 6 -0.06 -1.42 -8.90
C LYS A 6 -0.34 0.04 -9.26
N VAL A 7 0.41 0.54 -10.24
CA VAL A 7 0.34 1.93 -10.69
C VAL A 7 -0.18 1.93 -12.13
N ASN A 8 -1.07 2.85 -12.46
CA ASN A 8 -1.54 3.03 -13.83
C ASN A 8 -0.62 3.96 -14.64
N ASP A 9 -0.85 4.10 -15.95
CA ASP A 9 -0.05 4.95 -16.84
C ASP A 9 -0.11 6.46 -16.48
N ALA A 10 -1.12 6.88 -15.69
CA ALA A 10 -1.24 8.23 -15.17
C ALA A 10 -0.45 8.46 -13.87
N GLY A 11 0.24 7.43 -13.36
CA GLY A 11 1.03 7.52 -12.12
C GLY A 11 0.22 7.43 -10.83
N ILE A 12 -1.04 6.98 -10.89
CA ILE A 12 -1.93 6.80 -9.74
C ILE A 12 -1.87 5.35 -9.24
N ILE A 13 -1.86 5.17 -7.93
CA ILE A 13 -1.84 3.87 -7.28
C ILE A 13 -3.26 3.27 -7.29
N GLU A 14 -3.49 2.25 -8.11
CA GLU A 14 -4.79 1.57 -8.23
C GLU A 14 -5.01 0.50 -7.16
N ASP A 15 -3.95 -0.22 -6.79
CA ASP A 15 -4.02 -1.28 -5.79
C ASP A 15 -2.71 -1.35 -5.00
N ALA A 16 -2.82 -1.57 -3.69
CA ALA A 16 -1.69 -1.76 -2.80
C ALA A 16 -1.93 -3.01 -1.96
N ARG A 17 -0.99 -3.95 -2.01
CA ARG A 17 -1.05 -5.21 -1.25
C ARG A 17 0.26 -5.40 -0.52
N PHE A 18 0.17 -5.78 0.75
CA PHE A 18 1.33 -6.14 1.53
C PHE A 18 1.28 -7.61 1.95
N LYS A 19 2.45 -8.22 2.04
CA LYS A 19 2.67 -9.47 2.76
C LYS A 19 3.64 -9.21 3.89
N THR A 20 3.21 -9.47 5.11
CA THR A 20 4.08 -9.45 6.28
C THR A 20 3.85 -10.71 7.10
N TYR A 21 4.92 -11.28 7.65
CA TYR A 21 4.87 -12.43 8.53
C TYR A 21 5.22 -11.92 9.92
N ASP A 22 4.21 -11.39 10.60
CA ASP A 22 4.40 -10.74 11.89
C ASP A 22 3.18 -10.97 12.80
N CYS A 23 3.35 -10.64 14.08
CA CYS A 23 2.26 -10.65 15.07
C CYS A 23 1.10 -9.78 14.57
N GLY A 24 -0.16 -10.19 14.79
CA GLY A 24 -1.35 -9.64 14.14
C GLY A 24 -1.54 -8.11 14.24
N SER A 25 -0.89 -7.45 15.20
CA SER A 25 -0.83 -5.99 15.32
C SER A 25 -0.17 -5.31 14.12
N ALA A 26 0.91 -5.86 13.56
CA ALA A 26 1.55 -5.30 12.37
C ALA A 26 0.70 -5.47 11.11
N ILE A 27 -0.14 -6.52 11.06
CA ILE A 27 -1.02 -6.79 9.92
C ILE A 27 -2.13 -5.72 9.85
N THR A 28 -2.73 -5.35 10.97
CA THR A 28 -3.78 -4.31 11.00
C THR A 28 -3.23 -2.93 10.65
N SER A 29 -2.07 -2.55 11.20
CA SER A 29 -1.44 -1.26 10.89
C SER A 29 -1.05 -1.14 9.41
N SER A 30 -0.52 -2.23 8.83
CA SER A 30 -0.17 -2.25 7.40
C SER A 30 -1.40 -2.28 6.47
N SER A 31 -2.54 -2.81 6.92
CA SER A 31 -3.79 -2.80 6.15
C SER A 31 -4.40 -1.40 6.04
N LEU A 32 -4.26 -0.57 7.08
CA LEU A 32 -4.74 0.81 7.04
C LEU A 32 -3.94 1.64 6.02
N VAL A 33 -2.62 1.46 6.02
CA VAL A 33 -1.71 2.14 5.08
C VAL A 33 -2.05 1.80 3.63
N THR A 34 -2.36 0.53 3.32
CA THR A 34 -2.73 0.17 1.94
C THR A 34 -4.03 0.76 1.44
N GLU A 35 -4.98 1.07 2.33
CA GLU A 35 -6.23 1.73 1.93
C GLU A 35 -6.03 3.25 1.78
N TRP A 36 -5.15 3.87 2.58
CA TRP A 36 -4.85 5.30 2.47
C TRP A 36 -4.02 5.67 1.26
N VAL A 37 -3.12 4.79 0.82
CA VAL A 37 -2.24 5.02 -0.33
C VAL A 37 -2.97 4.73 -1.67
N LYS A 38 -4.20 4.22 -1.61
CA LYS A 38 -5.01 3.87 -2.79
C LYS A 38 -5.67 5.12 -3.37
N GLY A 39 -5.35 5.46 -4.62
CA GLY A 39 -5.85 6.66 -5.30
C GLY A 39 -4.93 7.89 -5.21
N GLU A 40 -3.88 7.83 -4.39
CA GLU A 40 -2.85 8.87 -4.34
C GLU A 40 -1.88 8.72 -5.53
N PRO A 41 -1.31 9.82 -6.04
CA PRO A 41 -0.24 9.76 -7.03
C PRO A 41 1.04 9.21 -6.41
N LEU A 42 1.84 8.47 -7.21
CA LEU A 42 3.10 7.85 -6.77
C LEU A 42 4.09 8.84 -6.13
N ASN A 43 3.98 10.13 -6.48
CA ASN A 43 4.83 11.20 -5.98
C ASN A 43 4.48 11.66 -4.55
N GLU A 44 3.25 11.40 -4.07
CA GLU A 44 2.82 11.77 -2.70
C GLU A 44 2.93 10.60 -1.71
N ALA A 45 3.10 9.38 -2.21
CA ALA A 45 3.29 8.18 -1.41
C ALA A 45 4.76 7.99 -0.99
N GLU A 46 5.26 8.85 -0.09
CA GLU A 46 6.58 8.71 0.58
C GLU A 46 6.45 8.12 2.00
#